data_AF-A0ABD0PMB5-F1
#
_entry.id   AF-A0ABD0PMB5-F1
#
_cell.length_a   1.000
_cell.length_b   1.000
_cell.length_c   1.000
_cell.angle_alpha   90.00
_cell.angle_beta   90.00
_cell.angle_gamma   90.00
#
_symmetry.space_group_name_H-M   'P 1'
#
loop_
_entity.id
_entity.type
_entity.pdbx_description
1 polymer ?
#
loop_
_entity_poly.entity_id
_entity_poly.type
_entity_poly.pdbx_seq_one_letter_code
_entity_poly.pdbx_strand_id
1 'polypeptide(L)' 'GSSLIHQKVALPSEGVGSPVLSFVQLEQFNAVRLVQSIHQSLASLSKVIRGTSLLTADVHKLATALLNQE' A
#
# COMPACT_ATOMS: atom_id res chain seq x y z
N GLY A 1 12.36 -5.69 -1.45
CA GLY A 1 10.95 -5.55 -1.86
C GLY A 1 10.01 -6.32 -0.95
N SER A 2 10.03 -7.65 -0.99
CA SER A 2 9.09 -8.53 -0.25
C SER A 2 9.04 -8.29 1.26
N SER A 3 10.17 -7.96 1.89
CA SER A 3 10.23 -7.64 3.32
C SER A 3 9.23 -6.53 3.71
N LEU A 4 9.14 -5.46 2.91
CA LEU A 4 8.23 -4.33 3.18
C LEU A 4 6.75 -4.73 3.06
N ILE A 5 6.41 -5.66 2.17
CA ILE A 5 5.03 -6.11 1.95
C ILE A 5 4.46 -6.80 3.19
N HIS A 6 5.29 -7.56 3.90
CA HIS A 6 4.87 -8.34 5.08
C HIS A 6 5.30 -7.69 6.40
N GLN A 7 6.01 -6.56 6.35
CA GLN A 7 6.45 -5.85 7.54
C GLN A 7 5.24 -5.34 8.33
N LYS A 8 5.17 -5.72 9.61
CA LYS A 8 4.23 -5.11 10.54
C LYS A 8 4.77 -3.74 10.94
N VAL A 9 4.03 -2.69 10.65
CA VAL A 9 4.38 -1.32 11.02
C VAL A 9 3.37 -0.82 12.04
N ALA A 10 3.86 -0.36 13.19
CA ALA A 10 3.03 0.30 14.20
C ALA A 10 2.99 1.81 13.91
N LEU A 11 1.90 2.45 14.31
CA LEU A 11 1.84 3.91 14.31
C LEU A 11 2.98 4.47 15.16
N PRO A 12 3.77 5.44 14.67
CA PRO A 12 4.74 6.13 15.51
C PRO A 12 4.01 6.77 16.70
N SER A 13 4.50 6.55 17.92
CA SER A 13 3.93 7.22 19.10
C SER A 13 4.24 8.72 19.03
N GLU A 14 3.25 9.58 19.28
CA GLU A 14 3.48 11.01 19.43
C GLU A 14 4.38 11.26 20.65
N GLY A 15 5.60 11.68 20.39
CA GLY A 15 6.55 12.07 21.42
C GLY A 15 7.38 10.90 21.95
N VAL A 16 8.67 10.89 21.60
CA VAL A 16 9.83 11.04 22.51
C VAL A 16 11.05 11.15 21.58
N GLY A 17 11.49 12.37 21.24
CA GLY A 17 12.70 12.55 20.42
C GLY A 17 12.83 13.87 19.66
N SER A 18 13.92 14.00 18.89
CA SER A 18 14.17 15.11 17.97
C SER A 18 13.06 15.24 16.93
N PRO A 19 12.58 16.46 16.59
CA PRO A 19 11.57 16.65 15.55
C PRO A 19 11.92 16.02 14.20
N VAL A 20 13.20 15.99 13.86
CA VAL A 20 13.70 15.33 12.64
C VAL A 20 13.50 13.82 12.71
N LEU A 21 13.76 13.21 13.87
CA LEU A 21 13.58 11.77 14.05
C LEU A 21 12.10 11.39 13.96
N SER A 22 11.22 12.17 14.61
CA SER A 22 9.77 11.97 14.53
C SER A 22 9.26 12.05 13.09
N PHE A 23 9.74 13.03 12.31
CA PHE A 23 9.42 13.15 10.89
C PHE A 23 9.87 11.93 10.10
N VAL A 24 11.13 11.49 10.26
CA VAL A 24 11.66 10.32 9.54
C VAL A 24 10.89 9.04 9.88
N GLN A 25 10.51 8.85 11.14
CA GLN A 25 9.70 7.69 11.56
C GLN A 25 8.31 7.70 10.93
N LEU A 26 7.67 8.87 10.87
CA LEU A 26 6.38 9.03 10.22
C LEU A 26 6.47 8.78 8.71
N GLU A 27 7.49 9.32 8.04
CA GLU A 27 7.72 9.09 6.62
C GLU A 27 8.00 7.62 6.31
N GLN A 28 8.80 6.95 7.14
CA GLN A 28 9.04 5.51 7.00
C GLN A 28 7.73 4.73 7.14
N PHE A 29 6.88 5.07 8.11
CA PHE A 29 5.57 4.44 8.29
C PHE A 29 4.68 4.64 7.05
N ASN A 30 4.56 5.87 6.58
CA ASN A 30 3.75 6.23 5.42
C ASN A 30 4.24 5.53 4.14
N ALA A 31 5.55 5.51 3.91
CA ALA A 31 6.16 4.88 2.75
C ALA A 31 5.88 3.36 2.71
N VAL A 32 6.04 2.67 3.84
CA VAL A 32 5.74 1.23 3.90
C VAL A 32 4.26 0.97 3.67
N ARG A 33 3.37 1.75 4.28
CA ARG A 33 1.92 1.61 4.06
C ARG A 33 1.52 1.85 2.60
N LEU A 34 2.13 2.82 1.93
CA LEU A 34 1.88 3.09 0.52
C LEU A 34 2.27 1.90 -0.34
N VAL A 35 3.48 1.36 -0.16
CA VAL A 35 3.96 0.19 -0.90
C VAL A 35 3.05 -1.02 -0.68
N GLN A 36 2.65 -1.27 0.57
CA GLN A 36 1.72 -2.36 0.91
C GLN A 36 0.35 -2.18 0.23
N SER A 37 -0.19 -0.95 0.23
CA SER A 37 -1.47 -0.62 -0.40
C SER A 37 -1.44 -0.83 -1.93
N ILE A 38 -0.37 -0.37 -2.59
CA ILE A 38 -0.17 -0.56 -4.03
C ILE A 38 -0.06 -2.05 -4.34
N HIS A 39 0.77 -2.78 -3.59
CA HIS A 39 0.93 -4.22 -3.78
C HIS A 39 -0.41 -4.96 -3.62
N GLN A 40 -1.18 -4.66 -2.57
CA GLN A 40 -2.47 -5.29 -2.32
C GLN A 40 -3.46 -5.01 -3.45
N SER A 41 -3.50 -3.78 -3.95
CA SER A 41 -4.37 -3.36 -5.05
C SER A 41 -4.05 -4.13 -6.35
N LEU A 42 -2.76 -4.21 -6.70
CA LEU A 42 -2.29 -4.95 -7.88
C LEU A 42 -2.49 -6.47 -7.72
N ALA A 43 -2.30 -7.02 -6.51
CA ALA A 43 -2.52 -8.43 -6.23
C ALA A 43 -4.02 -8.80 -6.37
N SER A 44 -4.92 -7.93 -5.89
CA SER A 44 -6.36 -8.11 -6.07
C SER A 44 -6.75 -8.14 -7.55
N LEU A 45 -6.23 -7.18 -8.35
CA LEU A 45 -6.41 -7.18 -9.80
C LEU A 45 -5.87 -8.46 -10.46
N SER A 46 -4.67 -8.91 -10.07
CA SER A 46 -4.07 -10.14 -10.59
C SER A 46 -4.92 -11.39 -10.31
N LYS A 47 -5.54 -11.47 -9.13
CA LYS A 47 -6.44 -12.57 -8.76
C LYS A 47 -7.72 -12.56 -9.58
N VAL A 48 -8.30 -11.39 -9.84
CA VAL A 48 -9.48 -11.26 -10.71
C VAL A 48 -9.15 -11.71 -12.14
N ILE A 49 -8.02 -11.28 -12.71
CA ILE A 49 -7.57 -11.70 -14.05
C ILE A 49 -7.35 -13.22 -14.11
N ARG A 50 -6.78 -13.81 -13.05
CA ARG A 50 -6.55 -15.26 -12.96
C ARG A 50 -7.82 -16.07 -12.62
N GLY A 51 -8.95 -15.42 -12.38
CA GLY A 51 -10.22 -16.08 -12.05
C GLY A 51 -10.31 -16.64 -10.63
N THR A 52 -9.43 -16.25 -9.71
CA THR A 52 -9.44 -16.71 -8.31
C THR A 52 -10.13 -15.75 -7.35
N SER A 53 -10.69 -14.65 -7.85
CA SER A 53 -11.50 -13.68 -7.10
C SER A 53 -12.52 -13.03 -8.01
N LEU A 54 -13.68 -12.65 -7.47
CA LEU A 54 -14.71 -11.92 -8.21
C LEU A 54 -14.33 -10.44 -8.34
N LEU A 55 -14.82 -9.81 -9.41
CA LEU A 55 -14.64 -8.39 -9.67
C LEU A 55 -15.37 -7.55 -8.61
N THR A 56 -14.68 -6.56 -8.05
CA THR A 56 -15.26 -5.54 -7.16
C THR A 56 -15.21 -4.17 -7.81
N ALA A 57 -15.98 -3.21 -7.29
CA ALA A 57 -15.97 -1.83 -7.78
C ALA A 57 -14.58 -1.19 -7.73
N ASP A 58 -13.82 -1.45 -6.66
CA ASP A 58 -12.47 -0.91 -6.49
C ASP A 58 -11.48 -1.47 -7.51
N VAL A 59 -11.54 -2.79 -7.77
CA VAL A 59 -10.68 -3.43 -8.77
C VAL A 59 -11.05 -2.97 -10.18
N HIS A 60 -12.35 -2.79 -10.45
CA HIS A 60 -12.81 -2.22 -11.72
C HIS A 60 -12.28 -0.80 -11.92
N LYS A 61 -12.42 0.08 -10.91
CA LYS A 61 -11.91 1.45 -10.94
C LYS A 61 -10.40 1.49 -11.20
N LEU A 62 -9.63 0.63 -10.52
CA LEU A 62 -8.19 0.53 -10.73
C LEU A 62 -7.86 0.07 -12.16
N ALA A 63 -8.56 -0.95 -12.67
CA ALA A 63 -8.36 -1.42 -14.03
C ALA A 63 -8.65 -0.33 -15.07
N THR A 64 -9.72 0.44 -14.88
CA THR A 64 -10.05 1.58 -15.75
C THR A 64 -8.97 2.66 -15.73
N ALA A 65 -8.48 3.06 -14.56
CA ALA A 65 -7.42 4.06 -14.44
C ALA A 65 -6.13 3.59 -15.16
N LEU A 66 -5.72 2.35 -14.94
CA LEU A 66 -4.54 1.77 -15.60
C LEU A 66 -4.68 1.71 -17.12
N LEU A 67 -5.88 1.40 -17.65
CA LEU A 67 -6.14 1.40 -19.09
C LEU A 67 -6.10 2.81 -19.69
N ASN A 68 -6.49 3.82 -18.90
CA ASN A 68 -6.47 5.23 -19.29
C ASN A 68 -5.10 5.90 -19.08
N GLN A 69 -4.12 5.19 -18.49
CA GLN A 69 -2.81 5.73 -18.11
C GLN A 69 -2.91 6.86 -17.05
N GLU A 70 -3.89 6.75 -16.15
CA GLU A 70 -4.17 7.68 -15.04
C GLU A 70 -3.76 7.09 -13.66
#